data_AF-A0AAX0IJ03-F1
#
_entry.id   AF-A0AAX0IJ03-F1
#
_cell.length_a   1.000
_cell.length_b   1.000
_cell.length_c   1.000
_cell.angle_alpha   90.00
_cell.angle_beta   90.00
_cell.angle_gamma   90.00
#
_symmetry.space_group_name_H-M   'P 1'
#
loop_
_entity.id
_entity.type
_entity.pdbx_description
1 polymer ?
#
loop_
_entity_poly.entity_id
_entity_poly.type
_entity_poly.pdbx_seq_one_letter_code
_entity_poly.pdbx_strand_id
1 'polypeptide(L)'
;MTTPLTLPGICWPLQASTGHLAVTTQHITGHFRAGAGEDAIIVCDLLAAGKFRNGAARHWCRTHQCYWGTQADVADWQSTRQMRCRQHASPMGYVLYPALFDPSQFHATTLRPGPDGVLQLRAKADDGGALLARDLAALAIDCRALPGLFPPDVVQLNITPPAAQAFTAALQAGTPLDCSDCARCGHPHLDLGSFALAPHRRHSCGHCGHDASHSATAIVSTPLWRLRQRYAQWF
;
A
#
# COMPACT_ATOMS: atom_id res chain seq x y z
N MET A 1 -9.70 -13.21 -24.36
CA MET A 1 -9.46 -12.23 -23.28
C MET A 1 -8.41 -11.26 -23.78
N THR A 2 -8.63 -9.95 -23.65
CA THR A 2 -7.62 -8.94 -23.96
C THR A 2 -6.37 -9.20 -23.13
N THR A 3 -5.17 -9.05 -23.70
CA THR A 3 -3.90 -9.20 -22.98
C THR A 3 -3.79 -8.15 -21.87
N PRO A 4 -3.32 -8.50 -20.65
CA PRO A 4 -3.11 -7.50 -19.61
C PRO A 4 -1.99 -6.54 -20.00
N LEU A 5 -2.12 -5.29 -19.60
CA LEU A 5 -1.13 -4.23 -19.85
C LEU A 5 -0.28 -4.04 -18.60
N THR A 6 1.03 -3.83 -18.80
CA THR A 6 1.94 -3.38 -17.73
C THR A 6 2.19 -1.90 -17.89
N LEU A 7 1.72 -1.09 -16.95
CA LEU A 7 1.77 0.37 -17.02
C LEU A 7 2.23 0.95 -15.68
N PRO A 8 2.87 2.13 -15.65
CA PRO A 8 3.08 2.87 -14.42
C PRO A 8 1.74 3.08 -13.71
N GLY A 9 1.65 2.75 -12.43
CA GLY A 9 0.40 2.83 -11.71
C GLY A 9 0.49 2.50 -10.22
N ILE A 10 -0.58 2.86 -9.53
CA ILE A 10 -0.86 2.45 -8.16
C ILE A 10 -2.12 1.60 -8.19
N CYS A 11 -2.15 0.51 -7.43
CA CYS A 11 -3.38 -0.24 -7.18
C CYS A 11 -3.54 -0.54 -5.69
N TRP A 12 -4.77 -0.72 -5.24
CA TRP A 12 -5.09 -1.16 -3.90
C TRP A 12 -6.33 -2.06 -3.86
N PRO A 13 -6.33 -3.08 -2.99
CA PRO A 13 -7.54 -3.84 -2.72
C PRO A 13 -8.55 -2.97 -1.95
N LEU A 14 -9.84 -3.12 -2.26
CA LEU A 14 -10.90 -2.32 -1.64
C LEU A 14 -11.25 -2.79 -0.21
N GLN A 15 -10.86 -4.00 0.18
CA GLN A 15 -11.27 -4.64 1.45
C GLN A 15 -10.11 -5.27 2.23
N ALA A 16 -8.89 -4.76 2.10
CA ALA A 16 -7.76 -5.35 2.83
C ALA A 16 -7.60 -4.79 4.25
N SER A 17 -7.19 -5.67 5.17
CA SER A 17 -6.76 -5.31 6.52
C SER A 17 -5.25 -5.02 6.62
N THR A 18 -4.53 -5.15 5.51
CA THR A 18 -3.09 -4.89 5.41
C THR A 18 -2.81 -4.28 4.05
N GLY A 19 -1.81 -3.41 3.95
CA GLY A 19 -1.43 -2.78 2.68
C GLY A 19 0.03 -2.92 2.32
N HIS A 20 0.33 -2.61 1.05
CA HIS A 20 1.67 -2.60 0.47
C HIS A 20 1.85 -1.30 -0.32
N LEU A 21 2.31 -0.25 0.37
CA LEU A 21 2.53 1.06 -0.25
C LEU A 21 3.98 1.31 -0.62
N ALA A 22 4.92 0.74 0.12
CA ALA A 22 6.35 0.84 -0.16
C ALA A 22 6.69 -0.20 -1.24
N VAL A 23 6.66 0.23 -2.50
CA VAL A 23 6.78 -0.66 -3.66
C VAL A 23 8.18 -0.65 -4.25
N THR A 24 8.59 -1.79 -4.81
CA THR A 24 9.88 -1.97 -5.48
C THR A 24 9.81 -1.72 -7.00
N THR A 25 8.61 -1.49 -7.53
CA THR A 25 8.35 -1.14 -8.93
C THR A 25 7.23 -0.12 -9.01
N GLN A 26 7.30 0.75 -10.01
CA GLN A 26 6.26 1.75 -10.31
C GLN A 26 5.13 1.18 -11.18
N HIS A 27 5.24 -0.08 -11.62
CA HIS A 27 4.34 -0.66 -12.61
C HIS A 27 3.34 -1.64 -11.98
N ILE A 28 2.14 -1.64 -12.54
CA ILE A 28 1.09 -2.63 -12.27
C ILE A 28 0.70 -3.33 -13.58
N THR A 29 0.34 -4.61 -13.49
CA THR A 29 -0.08 -5.40 -14.65
C THR A 29 -1.54 -5.79 -14.50
N GLY A 30 -2.41 -5.44 -15.45
CA GLY A 30 -3.83 -5.71 -15.33
C GLY A 30 -4.68 -5.30 -16.53
N HIS A 31 -5.99 -5.33 -16.32
CA HIS A 31 -6.99 -4.80 -17.24
C HIS A 31 -7.58 -3.52 -16.65
N PHE A 32 -7.55 -2.46 -17.44
CA PHE A 32 -7.94 -1.12 -17.03
C PHE A 32 -9.01 -0.60 -17.98
N ARG A 33 -10.02 0.10 -17.44
CA ARG A 33 -11.07 0.72 -18.26
C ARG A 33 -10.81 2.20 -18.54
N ALA A 34 -10.06 2.85 -17.66
CA ALA A 34 -9.76 4.27 -17.71
C ALA A 34 -8.38 4.54 -17.11
N GLY A 35 -8.02 5.82 -16.94
CA GLY A 35 -6.79 6.22 -16.26
C GLY A 35 -6.83 6.06 -14.73
N ALA A 36 -8.02 5.94 -14.14
CA ALA A 36 -8.22 5.68 -12.73
C ALA A 36 -9.63 5.10 -12.51
N GLY A 37 -9.85 4.43 -11.39
CA GLY A 37 -11.15 3.86 -11.03
C GLY A 37 -11.06 2.82 -9.93
N GLU A 38 -12.14 2.07 -9.74
CA GLU A 38 -12.24 0.98 -8.75
C GLU A 38 -12.57 -0.37 -9.39
N ASP A 39 -12.42 -0.47 -10.70
CA ASP A 39 -12.88 -1.60 -11.51
C ASP A 39 -11.75 -2.32 -12.26
N ALA A 40 -10.49 -2.06 -11.89
CA ALA A 40 -9.37 -2.76 -12.50
C ALA A 40 -9.27 -4.20 -11.99
N ILE A 41 -8.87 -5.11 -12.89
CA ILE A 41 -8.49 -6.48 -12.57
C ILE A 41 -6.98 -6.57 -12.68
N ILE A 42 -6.30 -6.64 -11.52
CA ILE A 42 -4.83 -6.67 -11.46
C ILE A 42 -4.35 -8.11 -11.38
N VAL A 43 -3.29 -8.43 -12.12
CA VAL A 43 -2.69 -9.77 -12.10
C VAL A 43 -2.07 -10.06 -10.74
N CYS A 44 -2.18 -11.32 -10.30
CA CYS A 44 -1.57 -11.78 -9.06
C CYS A 44 -0.04 -11.74 -9.13
N ASP A 45 0.60 -11.05 -8.19
CA ASP A 45 2.01 -11.22 -7.84
C ASP A 45 2.10 -12.17 -6.63
N LEU A 46 2.40 -13.45 -6.88
CA LEU A 46 2.48 -14.50 -5.85
C LEU A 46 3.94 -14.84 -5.54
N LEU A 47 4.29 -14.80 -4.26
CA LEU A 47 5.61 -15.20 -3.77
C LEU A 47 5.52 -16.23 -2.63
N ALA A 48 6.59 -16.98 -2.41
CA ALA A 48 6.64 -17.98 -1.35
C ALA A 48 6.59 -17.35 0.06
N ALA A 49 5.64 -17.81 0.87
CA ALA A 49 5.34 -17.31 2.22
C ALA A 49 5.41 -18.41 3.30
N GLY A 50 6.25 -19.42 3.06
CA GLY A 50 6.52 -20.52 3.99
C GLY A 50 5.52 -21.66 3.85
N LYS A 51 5.08 -22.21 4.98
CA LYS A 51 4.13 -23.33 5.05
C LYS A 51 2.98 -22.99 5.99
N PHE A 52 1.81 -23.56 5.72
CA PHE A 52 0.71 -23.60 6.67
C PHE A 52 1.02 -24.57 7.83
N ARG A 53 0.19 -24.55 8.88
CA ARG A 53 0.33 -25.44 10.06
C ARG A 53 0.27 -26.93 9.70
N ASN A 54 -0.43 -27.28 8.61
CA ASN A 54 -0.51 -28.64 8.08
C ASN A 54 0.68 -29.01 7.17
N GLY A 55 1.71 -28.16 7.07
CA GLY A 55 2.89 -28.39 6.25
C GLY A 55 2.75 -28.05 4.76
N ALA A 56 1.55 -27.70 4.29
CA ALA A 56 1.33 -27.32 2.89
C ALA A 56 2.05 -26.01 2.55
N ALA A 57 2.53 -25.89 1.30
CA ALA A 57 3.17 -24.66 0.83
C ALA A 57 2.20 -23.47 0.87
N ARG A 58 2.65 -22.35 1.40
CA ARG A 58 1.90 -21.11 1.51
C ARG A 58 2.55 -20.05 0.63
N HIS A 59 1.75 -19.36 -0.16
CA HIS A 59 2.17 -18.21 -0.96
C HIS A 59 1.42 -16.96 -0.50
N TRP A 60 2.02 -15.79 -0.72
CA TRP A 60 1.41 -14.49 -0.48
C TRP A 60 1.18 -13.79 -1.80
N CYS A 61 -0.05 -13.33 -2.03
CA CYS A 61 -0.34 -12.44 -3.13
C CYS A 61 -0.10 -11.00 -2.70
N ARG A 62 1.00 -10.41 -3.17
CA ARG A 62 1.36 -9.01 -2.90
C ARG A 62 0.38 -8.03 -3.55
N THR A 63 -0.26 -8.40 -4.65
CA THR A 63 -1.31 -7.57 -5.27
C THR A 63 -2.56 -7.50 -4.40
N HIS A 64 -3.12 -8.66 -4.05
CA HIS A 64 -4.45 -8.76 -3.42
C HIS A 64 -4.41 -8.94 -1.90
N GLN A 65 -3.21 -8.97 -1.31
CA GLN A 65 -2.99 -9.03 0.13
C GLN A 65 -3.67 -10.24 0.79
N CYS A 66 -3.50 -11.43 0.19
CA CYS A 66 -4.04 -12.66 0.75
C CYS A 66 -3.14 -13.88 0.52
N TYR A 67 -3.32 -14.90 1.35
CA TYR A 67 -2.62 -16.17 1.19
C TYR A 67 -3.24 -17.04 0.10
N TRP A 68 -2.37 -17.80 -0.56
CA TRP A 68 -2.69 -18.88 -1.49
C TRP A 68 -2.08 -20.19 -1.00
N GLY A 69 -2.77 -21.29 -1.25
CA GLY A 69 -2.29 -22.66 -0.99
C GLY A 69 -3.28 -23.52 -0.20
N THR A 70 -4.54 -23.08 -0.11
CA THR A 70 -5.64 -23.92 0.38
C THR A 70 -5.98 -25.03 -0.62
N GLN A 71 -6.78 -26.02 -0.22
CA GLN A 71 -7.23 -27.07 -1.15
C GLN A 71 -8.00 -26.51 -2.35
N ALA A 72 -8.80 -25.45 -2.15
CA ALA A 72 -9.52 -24.76 -3.23
C ALA A 72 -8.54 -24.11 -4.22
N ASP A 73 -7.51 -23.44 -3.72
CA ASP A 73 -6.46 -22.84 -4.54
C ASP A 73 -5.72 -23.89 -5.39
N VAL A 74 -5.40 -25.04 -4.79
CA VAL A 74 -4.71 -26.15 -5.48
C VAL A 74 -5.59 -26.77 -6.55
N ALA A 75 -6.88 -26.99 -6.27
CA ALA A 75 -7.84 -27.51 -7.23
C ALA A 75 -8.03 -26.55 -8.43
N ASP A 76 -8.17 -25.24 -8.17
CA ASP A 76 -8.27 -24.22 -9.22
C ASP A 76 -7.00 -24.21 -10.09
N TRP A 77 -5.81 -24.26 -9.50
CA TRP A 77 -4.55 -24.35 -10.24
C TRP A 77 -4.44 -25.62 -11.08
N GLN A 78 -4.88 -26.78 -10.57
CA GLN A 78 -4.87 -28.03 -11.34
C GLN A 78 -5.80 -27.96 -12.56
N SER A 79 -6.95 -27.29 -12.42
CA SER A 79 -7.94 -27.14 -13.50
C SER A 79 -7.54 -26.11 -14.56
N THR A 80 -6.98 -24.97 -14.14
CA THR A 80 -6.71 -23.83 -15.03
C THR A 80 -5.26 -23.73 -15.47
N ARG A 81 -4.35 -24.40 -14.76
CA ARG A 81 -2.89 -24.23 -14.85
C ARG A 81 -2.42 -22.79 -14.59
N GLN A 82 -3.24 -21.97 -13.95
CA GLN A 82 -2.91 -20.60 -13.57
C GLN A 82 -2.83 -20.48 -12.06
N MET A 83 -1.70 -20.01 -11.55
CA MET A 83 -1.53 -19.79 -10.12
C MET A 83 -2.09 -18.41 -9.76
N ARG A 84 -3.32 -18.37 -9.25
CA ARG A 84 -4.06 -17.14 -8.97
C ARG A 84 -4.69 -17.21 -7.59
N CYS A 85 -4.65 -16.10 -6.85
CA CYS A 85 -5.24 -16.05 -5.52
C CYS A 85 -6.77 -16.03 -5.56
N ARG A 86 -7.42 -16.32 -4.43
CA ARG A 86 -8.89 -16.26 -4.31
C ARG A 86 -9.52 -14.91 -4.69
N GLN A 87 -8.73 -13.83 -4.70
CA GLN A 87 -9.16 -12.47 -5.06
C GLN A 87 -8.76 -12.06 -6.49
N HIS A 88 -8.25 -12.96 -7.33
CA HIS A 88 -7.67 -12.61 -8.64
C HIS A 88 -8.64 -11.94 -9.63
N ALA A 89 -9.94 -12.12 -9.43
CA ALA A 89 -11.00 -11.52 -10.25
C ALA A 89 -11.73 -10.38 -9.52
N SER A 90 -11.29 -10.03 -8.31
CA SER A 90 -11.90 -8.99 -7.52
C SER A 90 -11.48 -7.62 -8.05
N PRO A 91 -12.43 -6.66 -8.16
CA PRO A 91 -12.11 -5.31 -8.60
C PRO A 91 -11.18 -4.61 -7.59
N MET A 92 -10.28 -3.78 -8.12
CA MET A 92 -9.31 -3.01 -7.34
C MET A 92 -9.37 -1.53 -7.69
N GLY A 93 -9.11 -0.71 -6.68
CA GLY A 93 -8.79 0.71 -6.86
C GLY A 93 -7.48 0.87 -7.60
N TYR A 94 -7.42 1.82 -8.53
CA TYR A 94 -6.20 2.09 -9.29
C TYR A 94 -6.13 3.52 -9.82
N VAL A 95 -4.90 3.93 -10.11
CA VAL A 95 -4.57 5.08 -10.96
C VAL A 95 -3.36 4.71 -11.83
N LEU A 96 -3.45 5.01 -13.12
CA LEU A 96 -2.38 4.88 -14.09
C LEU A 96 -1.64 6.21 -14.20
N TYR A 97 -0.34 6.15 -14.42
CA TYR A 97 0.54 7.31 -14.52
C TYR A 97 0.33 8.31 -13.36
N PRO A 98 0.39 7.85 -12.10
CA PRO A 98 0.23 8.73 -10.94
C PRO A 98 1.26 9.86 -10.99
N ALA A 99 0.87 11.03 -10.50
CA ALA A 99 1.83 12.10 -10.28
C ALA A 99 2.87 11.64 -9.25
N LEU A 100 4.15 11.64 -9.67
CA LEU A 100 5.28 11.37 -8.80
C LEU A 100 5.66 12.66 -8.06
N PHE A 101 5.50 12.66 -6.75
CA PHE A 101 5.69 13.82 -5.90
C PHE A 101 6.99 13.72 -5.13
N ASP A 102 7.78 14.79 -5.20
CA ASP A 102 8.99 14.97 -4.43
C ASP A 102 8.73 15.98 -3.29
N PRO A 103 8.62 15.51 -2.04
CA PRO A 103 8.38 16.39 -0.90
C PRO A 103 9.52 17.35 -0.61
N SER A 104 10.74 17.09 -1.08
CA SER A 104 11.91 17.94 -0.82
C SER A 104 11.88 19.26 -1.61
N GLN A 105 11.06 19.34 -2.65
CA GLN A 105 10.90 20.55 -3.48
C GLN A 105 9.95 21.59 -2.89
N PHE A 106 9.30 21.28 -1.77
CA PHE A 106 8.29 22.14 -1.16
C PHE A 106 8.65 22.45 0.30
N HIS A 107 8.56 23.72 0.67
CA HIS A 107 8.69 24.15 2.06
C HIS A 107 7.58 23.57 2.95
N ALA A 108 6.36 23.51 2.43
CA ALA A 108 5.17 23.10 3.15
C ALA A 108 4.31 22.18 2.29
N THR A 109 3.88 21.04 2.83
CA THR A 109 2.96 20.10 2.15
C THR A 109 1.92 19.57 3.13
N THR A 110 0.66 19.59 2.71
CA THR A 110 -0.46 18.96 3.41
C THR A 110 -1.17 18.00 2.46
N LEU A 111 -1.58 16.85 2.98
CA LEU A 111 -2.35 15.85 2.24
C LEU A 111 -3.55 15.46 3.09
N ARG A 112 -4.75 15.68 2.57
CA ARG A 112 -5.99 15.39 3.30
C ARG A 112 -6.87 14.41 2.52
N PRO A 113 -7.35 13.33 3.15
CA PRO A 113 -8.38 12.51 2.52
C PRO A 113 -9.71 13.28 2.51
N GLY A 114 -10.33 13.41 1.34
CA GLY A 114 -11.70 13.89 1.17
C GLY A 114 -12.73 12.81 1.50
N PRO A 115 -14.01 13.19 1.64
CA PRO A 115 -15.10 12.26 1.97
C PRO A 115 -15.29 11.15 0.92
N ASP A 116 -15.01 11.46 -0.35
CA ASP A 116 -15.16 10.53 -1.48
C ASP A 116 -13.88 9.73 -1.76
N GLY A 117 -12.92 9.72 -0.82
CA GLY A 117 -11.62 9.05 -0.99
C GLY A 117 -10.60 9.80 -1.85
N VAL A 118 -11.00 10.89 -2.51
CA VAL A 118 -10.10 11.79 -3.24
C VAL A 118 -9.11 12.45 -2.28
N LEU A 119 -7.82 12.36 -2.59
CA LEU A 119 -6.75 12.98 -1.83
C LEU A 119 -6.53 14.43 -2.26
N GLN A 120 -6.62 15.36 -1.33
CA GLN A 120 -6.37 16.78 -1.55
C GLN A 120 -4.94 17.11 -1.16
N LEU A 121 -4.06 17.24 -2.16
CA LEU A 121 -2.68 17.68 -1.99
C LEU A 121 -2.61 19.20 -2.11
N ARG A 122 -1.98 19.84 -1.12
CA ARG A 122 -1.67 21.27 -1.13
C ARG A 122 -0.22 21.45 -0.73
N ALA A 123 0.59 22.06 -1.59
CA ALA A 123 2.02 22.27 -1.33
C ALA A 123 2.49 23.67 -1.77
N LYS A 124 3.41 24.26 -1.00
CA LYS A 124 4.01 25.58 -1.28
C LYS A 124 5.52 25.45 -1.41
N ALA A 125 6.09 26.11 -2.41
CA ALA A 125 7.53 26.17 -2.60
C ALA A 125 8.23 26.95 -1.48
N ASP A 126 7.62 28.06 -1.02
CA ASP A 126 8.11 28.95 0.04
C ASP A 126 6.96 29.80 0.64
N ASP A 127 7.30 30.69 1.58
CA ASP A 127 6.42 31.65 2.26
C ASP A 127 6.02 32.81 1.32
N GLY A 128 5.27 32.49 0.27
CA GLY A 128 4.79 33.47 -0.73
C GLY A 128 4.59 32.86 -2.12
N GLY A 129 5.15 31.69 -2.35
CA GLY A 129 5.12 30.98 -3.61
C GLY A 129 3.74 30.45 -3.99
N ALA A 130 3.61 30.15 -5.28
CA ALA A 130 2.40 29.59 -5.84
C ALA A 130 2.01 28.28 -5.13
N LEU A 131 0.73 28.20 -4.75
CA LEU A 131 0.17 26.99 -4.17
C LEU A 131 -0.03 25.94 -5.26
N LEU A 132 0.68 24.82 -5.16
CA LEU A 132 0.30 23.61 -5.88
C LEU A 132 -0.93 23.02 -5.18
N ALA A 133 -2.08 23.07 -5.86
CA ALA A 133 -3.30 22.42 -5.41
C ALA A 133 -3.71 21.32 -6.41
N ARG A 134 -3.83 20.08 -5.93
CA ARG A 134 -4.24 18.93 -6.73
C ARG A 134 -5.19 18.05 -5.94
N ASP A 135 -6.19 17.53 -6.63
CA ASP A 135 -7.09 16.51 -6.10
C ASP A 135 -6.80 15.23 -6.89
N LEU A 136 -6.48 14.14 -6.19
CA LEU A 136 -5.84 12.95 -6.73
C LEU A 136 -6.54 11.68 -6.23
N ALA A 137 -6.68 10.66 -7.07
CA ALA A 137 -7.18 9.36 -6.63
C ALA A 137 -6.18 8.63 -5.71
N ALA A 138 -4.88 8.78 -5.98
CA ALA A 138 -3.79 8.33 -5.12
C ALA A 138 -2.54 9.18 -5.42
N LEU A 139 -1.55 9.17 -4.51
CA LEU A 139 -0.31 9.93 -4.64
C LEU A 139 0.89 8.99 -4.63
N ALA A 140 1.76 9.09 -5.64
CA ALA A 140 3.07 8.44 -5.60
C ALA A 140 4.09 9.41 -5.01
N ILE A 141 4.88 8.97 -4.04
CA ILE A 141 6.03 9.73 -3.54
C ILE A 141 7.31 9.07 -4.02
N ASP A 142 8.24 9.87 -4.53
CA ASP A 142 9.56 9.40 -4.91
C ASP A 142 10.42 9.12 -3.67
N CYS A 143 10.70 7.84 -3.40
CA CYS A 143 11.53 7.48 -2.25
C CYS A 143 13.00 7.86 -2.43
N ARG A 144 13.47 8.14 -3.66
CA ARG A 144 14.83 8.64 -3.91
C ARG A 144 15.04 10.04 -3.33
N ALA A 145 13.96 10.82 -3.20
CA ALA A 145 13.97 12.09 -2.50
C ALA A 145 13.90 11.97 -0.97
N LEU A 146 13.83 10.75 -0.44
CA LEU A 146 13.66 10.44 0.98
C LEU A 146 14.79 9.54 1.52
N PRO A 147 16.06 9.98 1.40
CA PRO A 147 17.19 9.13 1.78
C PRO A 147 17.12 8.72 3.25
N GLY A 148 17.27 7.42 3.48
CA GLY A 148 17.29 6.80 4.81
C GLY A 148 15.92 6.62 5.47
N LEU A 149 14.81 6.98 4.82
CA LEU A 149 13.47 6.84 5.41
C LEU A 149 12.85 5.45 5.18
N PHE A 150 13.17 4.83 4.05
CA PHE A 150 12.70 3.51 3.65
C PHE A 150 13.87 2.64 3.19
N PRO A 151 13.70 1.29 3.16
CA PRO A 151 14.69 0.39 2.58
C PRO A 151 15.11 0.80 1.16
N PRO A 152 16.38 0.61 0.76
CA PRO A 152 16.90 1.12 -0.53
C PRO A 152 16.20 0.58 -1.78
N ASP A 153 15.56 -0.58 -1.70
CA ASP A 153 14.82 -1.20 -2.80
C ASP A 153 13.40 -0.66 -2.95
N VAL A 154 12.91 0.14 -1.99
CA VAL A 154 11.64 0.87 -2.10
C VAL A 154 11.86 2.09 -2.99
N VAL A 155 11.33 2.04 -4.21
CA VAL A 155 11.48 3.12 -5.20
C VAL A 155 10.36 4.15 -5.12
N GLN A 156 9.19 3.76 -4.62
CA GLN A 156 8.01 4.61 -4.55
C GLN A 156 7.17 4.27 -3.33
N LEU A 157 6.61 5.29 -2.69
CA LEU A 157 5.60 5.14 -1.66
C LEU A 157 4.23 5.56 -2.21
N ASN A 158 3.32 4.60 -2.32
CA ASN A 158 2.00 4.77 -2.89
C ASN A 158 0.98 5.15 -1.81
N ILE A 159 0.65 6.42 -1.64
CA ILE A 159 -0.42 6.82 -0.71
C ILE A 159 -1.77 6.61 -1.38
N THR A 160 -2.49 5.59 -0.91
CA THR A 160 -3.82 5.21 -1.41
C THR A 160 -4.92 5.77 -0.50
N PRO A 161 -6.17 5.92 -1.00
CA PRO A 161 -7.30 6.36 -0.18
C PRO A 161 -7.46 5.61 1.15
N PRO A 162 -7.49 4.26 1.20
CA PRO A 162 -7.66 3.56 2.48
C PRO A 162 -6.51 3.81 3.46
N ALA A 163 -5.29 4.00 2.97
CA ALA A 163 -4.15 4.29 3.83
C ALA A 163 -4.18 5.71 4.40
N ALA A 164 -4.49 6.70 3.57
CA ALA A 164 -4.63 8.08 4.01
C ALA A 164 -5.76 8.22 5.03
N GLN A 165 -6.92 7.59 4.76
CA GLN A 165 -8.07 7.59 5.66
C GLN A 165 -7.75 6.90 7.00
N ALA A 166 -7.17 5.70 6.97
CA ALA A 166 -6.79 4.99 8.19
C ALA A 166 -5.79 5.80 9.04
N PHE A 167 -4.81 6.44 8.39
CA PHE A 167 -3.83 7.26 9.09
C PHE A 167 -4.44 8.52 9.70
N THR A 168 -5.24 9.27 8.94
CA THR A 168 -5.93 10.46 9.46
C THR A 168 -6.90 10.12 10.59
N ALA A 169 -7.64 9.01 10.48
CA ALA A 169 -8.53 8.55 11.55
C ALA A 169 -7.75 8.20 12.83
N ALA A 170 -6.63 7.48 12.71
CA ALA A 170 -5.77 7.15 13.84
C ALA A 170 -5.16 8.40 14.51
N LEU A 171 -4.74 9.39 13.71
CA LEU A 171 -4.27 10.69 14.21
C LEU A 171 -5.36 11.43 14.99
N GLN A 172 -6.57 11.52 14.44
CA GLN A 172 -7.71 12.19 15.08
C GLN A 172 -8.11 11.51 16.39
N ALA A 173 -8.05 10.18 16.43
CA ALA A 173 -8.33 9.39 17.62
C ALA A 173 -7.20 9.40 18.67
N GLY A 174 -6.06 10.03 18.39
CA GLY A 174 -4.89 10.00 19.28
C GLY A 174 -4.32 8.59 19.46
N THR A 175 -4.49 7.73 18.46
CA THR A 175 -4.05 6.32 18.52
C THR A 175 -2.52 6.26 18.50
N PRO A 176 -1.88 5.43 19.35
CA PRO A 176 -0.44 5.16 19.27
C PRO A 176 -0.03 4.68 17.86
N LEU A 177 0.69 5.54 17.15
CA LEU A 177 1.17 5.32 15.79
C LEU A 177 2.68 5.16 15.77
N ASP A 178 3.16 4.20 14.99
CA ASP A 178 4.58 4.09 14.63
C ASP A 178 4.71 3.34 13.29
N CYS A 179 5.92 3.04 12.84
CA CYS A 179 6.18 2.26 11.64
C CYS A 179 7.15 1.10 11.93
N SER A 180 6.58 -0.08 12.15
CA SER A 180 7.35 -1.32 12.30
C SER A 180 7.79 -1.89 10.94
N ASP A 181 9.04 -2.33 10.84
CA ASP A 181 9.53 -3.05 9.67
C ASP A 181 9.36 -4.56 9.84
N CYS A 182 9.18 -5.25 8.72
CA CYS A 182 9.08 -6.70 8.70
C CYS A 182 10.42 -7.34 9.09
N ALA A 183 10.41 -8.18 10.13
CA ALA A 183 11.60 -8.91 10.58
C ALA A 183 12.16 -9.88 9.51
N ARG A 184 11.36 -10.22 8.49
CA ARG A 184 11.76 -11.13 7.40
C ARG A 184 12.29 -10.39 6.17
N CYS A 185 11.66 -9.30 5.75
CA CYS A 185 11.96 -8.65 4.46
C CYS A 185 12.31 -7.16 4.56
N GLY A 186 12.32 -6.58 5.76
CA GLY A 186 12.67 -5.18 6.00
C GLY A 186 11.62 -4.15 5.53
N HIS A 187 10.61 -4.52 4.73
CA HIS A 187 9.59 -3.58 4.29
C HIS A 187 8.68 -3.12 5.44
N PRO A 188 8.23 -1.85 5.44
CA PRO A 188 7.38 -1.32 6.48
C PRO A 188 5.98 -1.95 6.45
N HIS A 189 5.39 -2.15 7.62
CA HIS A 189 4.00 -2.59 7.73
C HIS A 189 3.01 -1.44 7.62
N LEU A 190 1.91 -1.72 6.94
CA LEU A 190 0.73 -0.88 6.92
C LEU A 190 -0.47 -1.70 7.39
N ASP A 191 -1.00 -1.30 8.54
CA ASP A 191 -2.27 -1.79 9.06
C ASP A 191 -3.42 -1.02 8.39
N LEU A 192 -4.42 -1.76 7.89
CA LEU A 192 -5.63 -1.22 7.27
C LEU A 192 -6.86 -1.89 7.87
N GLY A 193 -8.05 -1.39 7.52
CA GLY A 193 -9.32 -2.00 7.91
C GLY A 193 -9.36 -2.32 9.40
N SER A 194 -9.69 -3.57 9.74
CA SER A 194 -9.76 -4.03 11.13
C SER A 194 -8.44 -3.92 11.91
N PHE A 195 -7.27 -4.00 11.26
CA PHE A 195 -5.99 -3.88 11.96
C PHE A 195 -5.63 -2.42 12.29
N ALA A 196 -6.21 -1.45 11.58
CA ALA A 196 -6.02 -0.04 11.87
C ALA A 196 -6.90 0.49 13.03
N LEU A 197 -7.84 -0.33 13.53
CA LEU A 197 -8.82 0.11 14.54
C LEU A 197 -8.28 0.13 15.96
N ALA A 198 -7.24 -0.64 16.26
CA ALA A 198 -6.69 -0.75 17.59
C ALA A 198 -5.18 -1.01 17.56
N PRO A 199 -4.41 -0.38 18.47
CA PRO A 199 -3.00 -0.68 18.64
C PRO A 199 -2.79 -2.15 18.99
N HIS A 200 -1.82 -2.77 18.35
CA HIS A 200 -1.47 -4.16 18.59
C HIS A 200 0.03 -4.36 18.39
N ARG A 201 0.55 -5.50 18.84
CA ARG A 201 1.99 -5.79 18.75
C ARG A 201 2.36 -6.64 17.56
N ARG A 202 1.43 -7.41 16.99
CA ARG A 202 1.70 -8.40 15.95
C ARG A 202 1.24 -7.91 14.59
N HIS A 203 2.16 -7.59 13.70
CA HIS A 203 1.85 -7.02 12.40
C HIS A 203 2.00 -8.05 11.28
N SER A 204 1.16 -7.90 10.25
CA SER A 204 1.22 -8.70 9.03
C SER A 204 1.86 -7.89 7.90
N CYS A 205 2.83 -8.50 7.22
CA CYS A 205 3.57 -7.82 6.17
C CYS A 205 2.84 -7.89 4.83
N GLY A 206 2.42 -6.74 4.32
CA GLY A 206 1.79 -6.65 3.00
C GLY A 206 2.73 -6.92 1.81
N HIS A 207 4.04 -6.80 2.02
CA HIS A 207 5.04 -7.06 0.98
C HIS A 207 5.32 -8.57 0.81
N CYS A 208 5.57 -9.30 1.90
CA CYS A 208 6.02 -10.70 1.86
C CYS A 208 5.09 -11.73 2.50
N GLY A 209 3.99 -11.29 3.12
CA GLY A 209 3.02 -12.14 3.81
C GLY A 209 3.55 -12.79 5.08
N HIS A 210 4.65 -12.31 5.65
CA HIS A 210 5.10 -12.74 6.97
C HIS A 210 4.20 -12.12 8.04
N ASP A 211 3.60 -12.95 8.88
CA ASP A 211 2.55 -12.60 9.84
C ASP A 211 3.00 -12.67 11.30
N ALA A 212 4.29 -12.63 11.57
CA ALA A 212 4.84 -12.78 12.92
C ALA A 212 5.93 -11.75 13.24
N SER A 213 5.81 -10.54 12.69
CA SER A 213 6.65 -9.42 13.13
C SER A 213 6.01 -8.73 14.31
N HIS A 214 6.82 -8.42 15.33
CA HIS A 214 6.34 -7.83 16.57
C HIS A 214 6.99 -6.47 16.85
N SER A 215 6.19 -5.45 17.10
CA SER A 215 6.66 -4.18 17.63
C SER A 215 6.96 -4.28 19.14
N ALA A 216 7.79 -3.36 19.63
CA ALA A 216 8.12 -3.28 21.05
C ALA A 216 6.87 -2.99 21.90
N THR A 217 6.07 -2.02 21.47
CA THR A 217 4.82 -1.57 22.11
C THR A 217 3.63 -1.76 21.17
N ALA A 218 2.40 -1.76 21.72
CA ALA A 218 1.20 -1.84 20.89
C ALA A 218 1.02 -0.54 20.08
N ILE A 219 0.94 -0.66 18.76
CA ILE A 219 0.83 0.47 17.82
C ILE A 219 -0.14 0.11 16.69
N VAL A 220 -0.62 1.12 15.97
CA VAL A 220 -1.07 0.95 14.58
C VAL A 220 0.12 1.28 13.68
N SER A 221 0.59 0.32 12.88
CA SER A 221 1.78 0.48 12.05
C SER A 221 1.45 1.11 10.71
N THR A 222 2.19 2.15 10.31
CA THR A 222 2.03 2.78 9.00
C THR A 222 3.30 3.51 8.54
N PRO A 223 3.73 3.33 7.26
CA PRO A 223 4.86 4.09 6.71
C PRO A 223 4.59 5.60 6.62
N LEU A 224 3.32 6.02 6.66
CA LEU A 224 2.96 7.45 6.66
C LEU A 224 3.41 8.16 7.94
N TRP A 225 3.61 7.41 9.03
CA TRP A 225 4.16 7.97 10.27
C TRP A 225 5.59 8.49 10.07
N ARG A 226 6.44 7.76 9.31
CA ARG A 226 7.81 8.19 9.00
C ARG A 226 7.83 9.50 8.21
N LEU A 227 6.91 9.64 7.25
CA LEU A 227 6.75 10.88 6.49
C LEU A 227 6.39 12.05 7.40
N ARG A 228 5.39 11.86 8.28
CA ARG A 228 4.96 12.89 9.22
C ARG A 228 6.08 13.29 10.19
N GLN A 229 6.85 12.34 10.69
CA GLN A 229 8.00 12.63 11.57
C GLN A 229 9.08 13.45 10.85
N ARG A 230 9.33 13.18 9.56
CA ARG A 230 10.28 13.97 8.77
C ARG A 230 9.71 15.34 8.36
N TYR A 231 8.43 15.40 8.05
CA TYR A 231 7.73 16.58 7.55
C TYR A 231 6.45 16.82 8.36
N ALA A 232 6.56 17.54 9.47
CA ALA A 232 5.50 17.69 10.47
C ALA A 232 4.16 18.23 9.94
N GLN A 233 4.19 18.94 8.82
CA GLN A 233 2.99 19.53 8.19
C GLN A 233 2.17 18.51 7.37
N TRP A 234 2.67 17.28 7.21
CA TRP A 234 1.93 16.21 6.54
C TRP A 234 0.78 15.67 7.40
N PHE A 235 -0.41 15.60 6.77
CA PHE A 235 -1.70 15.15 7.30
C PHE A 235 -2.34 16.06 8.38
#